data_AF-A0A415MA31-F1
#
_entry.id   AF-A0A415MA31-F1
#
_cell.length_a   1.000
_cell.length_b   1.000
_cell.length_c   1.000
_cell.angle_alpha   90.00
_cell.angle_beta   90.00
_cell.angle_gamma   90.00
#
_symmetry.space_group_name_H-M   'P 1'
#
loop_
_entity.id
_entity.type
_entity.pdbx_description
1 polymer ?
#
loop_
_entity_poly.entity_id
_entity_poly.type
_entity_poly.pdbx_seq_one_letter_code
_entity_poly.pdbx_strand_id
1 'polypeptide(L)'
;MAQHCIKGKRIRRVCIPKEYDIDKIQIGIPVICDEAKTVGLNKNGDVVLPSGIFGAQCRRNAYGYSYADKSKPKERRYVSTNWVHPFGNTNASEVAVDIYRPCWPQVEVPPYGIELQLFKSKDGQLYVIVVLTDEIRANYMKEAVNILLEIYGACYIFDGEIQLDYSSKRQRCNWEMLPPGEMPSRHIKKQLGERGEKTDTYDIFRLEYMEKYNSGKIVEGINGFKGYYAFIFSKCCVLESAIYGNATYIIPKENWEILSQKTKKELFDENKVIGKIDHTAKWKQNVSDKFRMLEVVLSK
;
A
#
# COMPACT_ATOMS: atom_id res chain seq x y z
N MET A 1 -13.65 -15.36 30.06
CA MET A 1 -13.71 -14.31 29.04
C MET A 1 -12.96 -13.09 29.54
N ALA A 2 -11.65 -13.07 29.37
CA ALA A 2 -10.87 -11.88 29.68
C ALA A 2 -10.72 -11.11 28.37
N GLN A 3 -11.45 -10.01 28.27
CA GLN A 3 -11.32 -9.06 27.16
C GLN A 3 -10.75 -7.76 27.71
N HIS A 4 -9.61 -7.35 27.20
CA HIS A 4 -9.03 -6.04 27.52
C HIS A 4 -9.36 -5.07 26.39
N CYS A 5 -10.22 -4.09 26.68
CA CYS A 5 -10.59 -3.05 25.72
C CYS A 5 -9.64 -1.86 25.82
N ILE A 6 -9.09 -1.46 24.69
CA ILE A 6 -8.31 -0.23 24.53
C ILE A 6 -9.13 0.71 23.67
N LYS A 7 -9.39 1.92 24.18
CA LYS A 7 -10.10 2.98 23.45
C LYS A 7 -9.20 4.18 23.23
N GLY A 8 -9.37 4.85 22.09
CA GLY A 8 -8.66 6.08 21.77
C GLY A 8 -8.13 6.10 20.33
N LYS A 9 -7.35 7.14 20.01
CA LYS A 9 -6.82 7.32 18.65
C LYS A 9 -5.46 6.63 18.43
N ARG A 10 -4.67 6.48 19.49
CA ARG A 10 -3.35 5.84 19.46
C ARG A 10 -2.83 5.57 20.87
N ILE A 11 -1.91 4.61 20.97
CA ILE A 11 -1.10 4.32 22.15
C ILE A 11 0.38 4.49 21.85
N ARG A 12 1.15 4.79 22.90
CA ARG A 12 2.63 4.84 22.84
C ARG A 12 3.29 3.52 23.25
N ARG A 13 2.60 2.74 24.08
CA ARG A 13 3.05 1.43 24.58
C ARG A 13 1.84 0.51 24.68
N VAL A 14 2.01 -0.75 24.27
CA VAL A 14 1.00 -1.79 24.49
C VAL A 14 1.14 -2.25 25.94
N CYS A 15 0.05 -2.18 26.69
CA CYS A 15 -0.04 -2.77 28.01
C CYS A 15 -0.92 -4.01 27.89
N ILE A 16 -0.29 -5.18 27.88
CA ILE A 16 -1.00 -6.47 27.90
C ILE A 16 -1.16 -6.86 29.39
N PRO A 17 -2.35 -7.27 29.84
CA PRO A 17 -2.53 -7.81 31.19
C PRO A 17 -1.54 -8.95 31.47
N LYS A 18 -1.01 -9.04 32.69
CA LYS A 18 0.05 -10.00 33.05
C LYS A 18 -0.42 -11.46 32.96
N GLU A 19 -1.70 -11.65 33.14
CA GLU A 19 -2.40 -12.93 33.08
C GLU A 19 -2.55 -13.48 31.65
N TYR A 20 -2.28 -12.69 30.60
CA TYR A 20 -2.48 -13.13 29.22
C TYR A 20 -1.20 -13.77 28.67
N ASP A 21 -1.39 -14.87 27.94
CA ASP A 21 -0.32 -15.52 27.20
C ASP A 21 -0.09 -14.80 25.86
N ILE A 22 1.02 -14.05 25.77
CA ILE A 22 1.39 -13.23 24.60
C ILE A 22 1.42 -14.05 23.30
N ASP A 23 1.71 -15.34 23.36
CA ASP A 23 1.78 -16.19 22.17
C ASP A 23 0.39 -16.63 21.70
N LYS A 24 -0.62 -16.57 22.58
CA LYS A 24 -1.99 -17.00 22.31
C LYS A 24 -2.98 -15.86 22.12
N ILE A 25 -2.64 -14.64 22.53
CA ILE A 25 -3.56 -13.52 22.37
C ILE A 25 -3.90 -13.26 20.91
N GLN A 26 -5.12 -12.77 20.72
CA GLN A 26 -5.61 -12.20 19.47
C GLN A 26 -6.02 -10.76 19.70
N ILE A 27 -5.84 -9.90 18.69
CA ILE A 27 -6.22 -8.49 18.76
C ILE A 27 -7.23 -8.24 17.64
N GLY A 28 -8.37 -7.63 17.97
CA GLY A 28 -9.41 -7.38 16.98
C GLY A 28 -10.54 -6.52 17.48
N ILE A 29 -11.63 -6.50 16.74
CA ILE A 29 -12.91 -5.89 17.11
C ILE A 29 -14.04 -6.85 16.74
N PRO A 30 -15.05 -7.05 17.60
CA PRO A 30 -16.25 -7.77 17.21
C PRO A 30 -16.98 -7.01 16.10
N VAL A 31 -17.54 -7.74 15.14
CA VAL A 31 -18.40 -7.17 14.11
C VAL A 31 -19.82 -7.13 14.65
N ILE A 32 -20.31 -5.92 14.94
CA ILE A 32 -21.67 -5.70 15.46
C ILE A 32 -22.55 -5.13 14.34
N CYS A 33 -21.96 -4.26 13.51
CA CYS A 33 -22.62 -3.60 12.39
C CYS A 33 -21.78 -3.81 11.11
N ASP A 34 -21.09 -2.77 10.65
CA ASP A 34 -20.38 -2.74 9.37
C ASP A 34 -18.85 -2.68 9.53
N GLU A 35 -18.30 -3.07 10.68
CA GLU A 35 -16.85 -3.00 10.95
C GLU A 35 -16.03 -3.76 9.90
N ALA A 36 -16.50 -4.94 9.48
CA ALA A 36 -15.85 -5.73 8.43
C ALA A 36 -15.92 -5.04 7.06
N LYS A 37 -17.11 -4.54 6.68
CA LYS A 37 -17.31 -3.87 5.39
C LYS A 37 -16.51 -2.57 5.29
N THR A 38 -16.30 -1.87 6.40
CA THR A 38 -15.49 -0.64 6.48
C THR A 38 -14.11 -0.83 5.85
N VAL A 39 -13.51 -1.99 6.05
CA VAL A 39 -12.18 -2.33 5.51
C VAL A 39 -12.25 -3.26 4.30
N GLY A 40 -13.43 -3.47 3.71
CA GLY A 40 -13.62 -4.30 2.51
C GLY A 40 -13.61 -5.82 2.76
N LEU A 41 -13.86 -6.27 3.99
CA LEU A 41 -14.00 -7.69 4.33
C LEU A 41 -15.47 -8.13 4.23
N ASN A 42 -15.75 -9.17 3.44
CA ASN A 42 -17.14 -9.59 3.13
C ASN A 42 -17.46 -11.02 3.56
N LYS A 43 -16.51 -11.95 3.43
CA LYS A 43 -16.68 -13.38 3.71
C LYS A 43 -15.71 -13.82 4.79
N ASN A 44 -16.12 -14.80 5.59
CA ASN A 44 -15.23 -15.41 6.58
C ASN A 44 -13.98 -15.97 5.90
N GLY A 45 -12.81 -15.66 6.44
CA GLY A 45 -11.52 -16.00 5.86
C GLY A 45 -10.96 -14.94 4.91
N ASP A 46 -11.72 -13.90 4.54
CA ASP A 46 -11.20 -12.76 3.78
C ASP A 46 -10.06 -12.10 4.55
N VAL A 47 -9.02 -11.72 3.83
CA VAL A 47 -7.85 -11.02 4.37
C VAL A 47 -7.65 -9.73 3.58
N VAL A 48 -7.33 -8.66 4.29
CA VAL A 48 -7.10 -7.34 3.70
C VAL A 48 -5.91 -6.65 4.35
N LEU A 49 -5.10 -5.96 3.53
CA LEU A 49 -4.15 -4.97 4.04
C LEU A 49 -4.91 -3.64 4.20
N PRO A 50 -5.02 -3.05 5.40
CA PRO A 50 -5.80 -1.81 5.57
C PRO A 50 -5.29 -0.65 4.72
N SER A 51 -6.22 0.11 4.13
CA SER A 51 -5.90 1.23 3.26
C SER A 51 -5.26 2.40 4.03
N GLY A 52 -4.28 3.07 3.41
CA GLY A 52 -3.70 4.28 3.97
C GLY A 52 -4.68 5.46 4.10
N ILE A 53 -5.87 5.39 3.51
CA ILE A 53 -6.88 6.44 3.61
C ILE A 53 -7.38 6.65 5.06
N PHE A 54 -7.33 5.60 5.90
CA PHE A 54 -7.78 5.68 7.29
C PHE A 54 -6.90 6.57 8.16
N GLY A 55 -5.61 6.71 7.84
CA GLY A 55 -4.73 7.62 8.55
C GLY A 55 -3.25 7.29 8.46
N ALA A 56 -2.47 7.90 9.35
CA ALA A 56 -1.02 7.87 9.31
C ALA A 56 -0.44 6.48 9.66
N GLN A 57 -1.08 5.73 10.57
CA GLN A 57 -0.63 4.39 10.94
C GLN A 57 -0.88 3.40 9.81
N CYS A 58 -2.06 3.46 9.18
CA CYS A 58 -2.39 2.65 8.02
C CYS A 58 -1.52 3.00 6.81
N ARG A 59 -1.19 4.29 6.59
CA ARG A 59 -0.21 4.68 5.54
C ARG A 59 1.16 4.06 5.80
N ARG A 60 1.68 4.13 7.03
CA ARG A 60 2.96 3.51 7.38
C ARG A 60 2.91 1.99 7.23
N ASN A 61 1.79 1.38 7.61
CA ASN A 61 1.57 -0.05 7.46
C ASN A 61 1.61 -0.51 6.01
N ALA A 62 0.94 0.21 5.11
CA ALA A 62 0.82 -0.16 3.70
C ALA A 62 2.03 0.26 2.86
N TYR A 63 2.58 1.44 3.12
CA TYR A 63 3.55 2.08 2.23
C TYR A 63 4.95 2.23 2.82
N GLY A 64 5.12 2.05 4.14
CA GLY A 64 6.34 2.42 4.84
C GLY A 64 6.38 3.93 5.10
N TYR A 65 7.55 4.42 5.51
CA TYR A 65 7.80 5.85 5.67
C TYR A 65 9.30 6.12 5.68
N SER A 66 9.68 7.37 5.45
CA SER A 66 11.05 7.82 5.60
C SER A 66 11.20 8.86 6.69
N TYR A 67 12.41 8.97 7.21
CA TYR A 67 12.79 10.04 8.12
C TYR A 67 14.20 10.54 7.80
N ALA A 68 14.44 11.81 8.14
CA ALA A 68 15.73 12.44 7.96
C ALA A 68 16.78 11.87 8.93
N ASP A 69 17.87 11.34 8.39
CA ASP A 69 19.09 11.03 9.11
C ASP A 69 19.84 12.33 9.42
N LYS A 70 19.58 12.89 10.61
CA LYS A 70 20.26 14.10 11.08
C LYS A 70 21.66 13.83 11.62
N SER A 71 22.11 12.57 11.66
CA SER A 71 23.48 12.23 12.10
C SER A 71 24.53 12.42 11.00
N LYS A 72 24.11 12.40 9.73
CA LYS A 72 24.98 12.59 8.55
C LYS A 72 24.90 14.00 8.01
N PRO A 73 25.93 14.55 7.35
CA PRO A 73 25.87 15.87 6.74
C PRO A 73 24.80 15.95 5.65
N LYS A 74 24.30 17.17 5.39
CA LYS A 74 23.35 17.40 4.30
C LYS A 74 24.01 17.16 2.95
N GLU A 75 23.28 16.47 2.06
CA GLU A 75 23.66 16.27 0.67
C GLU A 75 22.88 17.23 -0.23
N ARG A 76 23.50 17.64 -1.35
CA ARG A 76 22.84 18.47 -2.35
C ARG A 76 21.89 17.61 -3.16
N ARG A 77 20.58 17.75 -2.92
CA ARG A 77 19.54 16.94 -3.56
C ARG A 77 18.68 17.79 -4.48
N TYR A 78 18.34 17.24 -5.64
CA TYR A 78 17.32 17.81 -6.52
C TYR A 78 15.95 17.77 -5.81
N VAL A 79 15.20 18.87 -5.88
CA VAL A 79 13.90 19.02 -5.20
C VAL A 79 12.76 19.15 -6.21
N SER A 80 12.87 20.09 -7.14
CA SER A 80 11.87 20.37 -8.16
C SER A 80 12.48 21.13 -9.33
N THR A 81 11.83 21.10 -10.48
CA THR A 81 12.11 22.02 -11.59
C THR A 81 11.02 23.09 -11.57
N ASN A 82 11.42 24.35 -11.58
CA ASN A 82 10.51 25.48 -11.70
C ASN A 82 10.67 26.12 -13.08
N TRP A 83 9.58 26.64 -13.62
CA TRP A 83 9.60 27.50 -14.80
C TRP A 83 9.78 28.95 -14.33
N VAL A 84 10.79 29.63 -14.87
CA VAL A 84 11.07 31.02 -14.51
C VAL A 84 11.33 31.82 -15.78
N HIS A 85 10.91 33.07 -15.77
CA HIS A 85 11.32 34.03 -16.79
C HIS A 85 12.81 34.37 -16.60
N PRO A 86 13.65 34.19 -17.64
CA PRO A 86 15.07 34.55 -17.57
C PRO A 86 15.24 35.99 -17.10
N PHE A 87 16.02 36.19 -16.03
CA PHE A 87 16.30 37.51 -15.46
C PHE A 87 15.05 38.35 -15.09
N GLY A 88 13.90 37.70 -14.86
CA GLY A 88 12.63 38.38 -14.59
C GLY A 88 11.97 38.99 -15.83
N ASN A 89 12.46 38.70 -17.04
CA ASN A 89 11.89 39.20 -18.28
C ASN A 89 10.62 38.42 -18.66
N THR A 90 9.46 38.94 -18.27
CA THR A 90 8.14 38.34 -18.56
C THR A 90 7.78 38.31 -20.05
N ASN A 91 8.52 39.03 -20.91
CA ASN A 91 8.35 38.98 -22.37
C ASN A 91 9.14 37.82 -23.02
N ALA A 92 10.02 37.15 -22.28
CA ALA A 92 10.73 35.96 -22.74
C ALA A 92 9.96 34.69 -22.38
N SER A 93 10.10 33.64 -23.20
CA SER A 93 9.60 32.31 -22.85
C SER A 93 10.22 31.83 -21.54
N GLU A 94 9.41 31.21 -20.69
CA GLU A 94 9.91 30.61 -19.44
C GLU A 94 10.93 29.51 -19.73
N VAL A 95 11.94 29.42 -18.87
CA VAL A 95 12.95 28.37 -18.91
C VAL A 95 12.83 27.50 -17.68
N ALA A 96 13.02 26.19 -17.88
CA ALA A 96 13.06 25.22 -16.80
C ALA A 96 14.36 25.34 -16.01
N VAL A 97 14.26 25.49 -14.69
CA VAL A 97 15.40 25.59 -13.77
C VAL A 97 15.24 24.56 -12.67
N ASP A 98 16.24 23.69 -12.55
CA ASP A 98 16.31 22.69 -11.49
C ASP A 98 16.74 23.31 -10.16
N ILE A 99 15.90 23.11 -9.14
CA ILE A 99 16.14 23.58 -7.78
C ILE A 99 16.79 22.45 -6.98
N TYR A 100 18.02 22.70 -6.56
CA TYR A 100 18.75 21.84 -5.64
C TYR A 100 18.77 22.47 -4.25
N ARG A 101 18.58 21.65 -3.20
CA ARG A 101 18.70 22.10 -1.80
C ARG A 101 19.57 21.15 -1.00
N PRO A 102 20.31 21.65 0.01
CA PRO A 102 20.93 20.79 1.00
C PRO A 102 19.83 20.07 1.81
N CYS A 103 19.74 18.76 1.68
CA CYS A 103 18.78 17.91 2.37
C CYS A 103 19.51 16.91 3.27
N TRP A 104 18.92 16.58 4.41
CA TRP A 104 19.40 15.44 5.19
C TRP A 104 19.14 14.16 4.42
N PRO A 105 20.10 13.20 4.40
CA PRO A 105 19.86 11.87 3.85
C PRO A 105 18.60 11.26 4.46
N GLN A 106 17.83 10.53 3.66
CA GLN A 106 16.62 9.86 4.15
C GLN A 106 16.93 8.41 4.50
N VAL A 107 16.42 7.95 5.65
CA VAL A 107 16.33 6.53 5.98
C VAL A 107 14.94 6.07 5.64
N GLU A 108 14.84 5.11 4.74
CA GLU A 108 13.59 4.43 4.40
C GLU A 108 13.29 3.35 5.44
N VAL A 109 12.06 3.33 5.95
CA VAL A 109 11.53 2.29 6.82
C VAL A 109 10.50 1.50 6.01
N PRO A 110 10.69 0.18 5.84
CA PRO A 110 9.75 -0.63 5.08
C PRO A 110 8.37 -0.67 5.75
N PRO A 111 7.29 -0.91 4.98
CA PRO A 111 5.96 -1.14 5.53
C PRO A 111 5.94 -2.33 6.50
N TYR A 112 5.06 -2.26 7.49
CA TYR A 112 4.87 -3.37 8.44
C TYR A 112 4.07 -4.52 7.81
N GLY A 113 3.16 -4.24 6.88
CA GLY A 113 2.40 -5.28 6.19
C GLY A 113 1.41 -6.04 7.07
N ILE A 114 0.91 -5.41 8.14
CA ILE A 114 -0.04 -6.00 9.08
C ILE A 114 -1.41 -6.09 8.41
N GLU A 115 -1.86 -7.32 8.19
CA GLU A 115 -3.17 -7.63 7.58
C GLU A 115 -4.28 -7.77 8.64
N LEU A 116 -5.51 -7.51 8.23
CA LEU A 116 -6.72 -7.83 8.98
C LEU A 116 -7.45 -8.99 8.31
N GLN A 117 -8.05 -9.85 9.12
CA GLN A 117 -8.82 -11.00 8.67
C GLN A 117 -10.22 -10.97 9.26
N LEU A 118 -11.23 -11.33 8.47
CA LEU A 118 -12.57 -11.61 8.97
C LEU A 118 -12.62 -13.05 9.48
N PHE A 119 -12.88 -13.19 10.77
CA PHE A 119 -12.92 -14.48 11.46
C PHE A 119 -14.30 -14.73 12.07
N LYS A 120 -14.79 -15.96 11.95
CA LYS A 120 -16.02 -16.44 12.59
C LYS A 120 -15.68 -17.40 13.72
N SER A 121 -16.08 -17.06 14.93
CA SER A 121 -15.96 -17.93 16.10
C SER A 121 -16.87 -19.16 16.02
N LYS A 122 -16.64 -20.15 16.88
CA LYS A 122 -17.47 -21.36 16.99
C LYS A 122 -18.94 -21.03 17.29
N ASP A 123 -19.18 -19.97 18.06
CA ASP A 123 -20.52 -19.49 18.43
C ASP A 123 -21.18 -18.65 17.31
N GLY A 124 -20.49 -18.46 16.20
CA GLY A 124 -21.01 -17.77 15.01
C GLY A 124 -20.80 -16.26 14.98
N GLN A 125 -20.31 -15.66 16.08
CA GLN A 125 -19.93 -14.25 16.14
C GLN A 125 -18.74 -13.97 15.22
N LEU A 126 -18.82 -12.87 14.46
CA LEU A 126 -17.75 -12.40 13.57
C LEU A 126 -16.83 -11.39 14.27
N TYR A 127 -15.57 -11.41 13.88
CA TYR A 127 -14.51 -10.53 14.37
C TYR A 127 -13.63 -10.08 13.21
N VAL A 128 -13.21 -8.82 13.22
CA VAL A 128 -12.06 -8.37 12.42
C VAL A 128 -10.84 -8.48 13.31
N ILE A 129 -9.91 -9.36 12.98
CA ILE A 129 -8.71 -9.65 13.76
C ILE A 129 -7.44 -9.27 13.01
N VAL A 130 -6.40 -8.93 13.75
CA VAL A 130 -5.05 -8.75 13.20
C VAL A 130 -4.45 -10.12 12.91
N VAL A 131 -3.84 -10.28 11.73
CA VAL A 131 -3.02 -11.45 11.43
C VAL A 131 -1.69 -11.33 12.19
N LEU A 132 -1.62 -11.91 13.39
CA LEU A 132 -0.43 -11.87 14.26
C LEU A 132 0.59 -12.96 13.89
N THR A 133 1.48 -12.67 12.95
CA THR A 133 2.67 -13.49 12.68
C THR A 133 3.68 -13.37 13.82
N ASP A 134 4.65 -14.30 13.91
CA ASP A 134 5.72 -14.26 14.91
C ASP A 134 6.49 -12.93 14.87
N GLU A 135 6.73 -12.41 13.67
CA GLU A 135 7.36 -11.11 13.50
C GLU A 135 6.50 -9.96 14.05
N ILE A 136 5.19 -9.97 13.77
CA ILE A 136 4.29 -8.93 14.27
C ILE A 136 4.21 -9.00 15.80
N ARG A 137 4.16 -10.20 16.38
CA ARG A 137 4.19 -10.39 17.84
C ARG A 137 5.46 -9.85 18.46
N ALA A 138 6.61 -10.13 17.86
CA ALA A 138 7.90 -9.70 18.39
C ALA A 138 8.12 -8.18 18.28
N ASN A 139 7.76 -7.58 17.14
CA ASN A 139 8.24 -6.25 16.77
C ASN A 139 7.14 -5.18 16.60
N TYR A 140 5.90 -5.58 16.29
CA TYR A 140 4.89 -4.66 15.76
C TYR A 140 3.54 -4.72 16.47
N MET A 141 3.49 -5.23 17.70
CA MET A 141 2.25 -5.28 18.50
C MET A 141 1.63 -3.89 18.74
N LYS A 142 2.47 -2.87 18.92
CA LYS A 142 2.01 -1.48 19.10
C LYS A 142 1.37 -0.94 17.83
N GLU A 143 1.98 -1.20 16.69
CA GLU A 143 1.51 -0.84 15.36
C GLU A 143 0.18 -1.54 15.05
N ALA A 144 0.06 -2.84 15.35
CA ALA A 144 -1.17 -3.62 15.20
C ALA A 144 -2.35 -3.02 15.97
N VAL A 145 -2.16 -2.68 17.24
CA VAL A 145 -3.18 -1.98 18.05
C VAL A 145 -3.51 -0.62 17.45
N ASN A 146 -2.49 0.17 17.10
CA ASN A 146 -2.68 1.51 16.55
C ASN A 146 -3.42 1.53 15.21
N ILE A 147 -3.29 0.49 14.38
CA ILE A 147 -4.07 0.34 13.14
C ILE A 147 -5.55 0.18 13.47
N LEU A 148 -5.92 -0.71 14.39
CA LEU A 148 -7.32 -0.88 14.80
C LEU A 148 -7.89 0.38 15.47
N LEU A 149 -7.10 1.04 16.33
CA LEU A 149 -7.52 2.31 16.95
C LEU A 149 -7.71 3.42 15.91
N GLU A 150 -6.90 3.47 14.85
CA GLU A 150 -7.05 4.45 13.78
C GLU A 150 -8.29 4.21 12.92
N ILE A 151 -8.63 2.94 12.66
CA ILE A 151 -9.80 2.56 11.85
C ILE A 151 -11.10 2.65 12.66
N TYR A 152 -11.11 2.11 13.87
CA TYR A 152 -12.34 1.88 14.65
C TYR A 152 -12.44 2.69 15.95
N GLY A 153 -11.37 3.36 16.37
CA GLY A 153 -11.33 4.10 17.64
C GLY A 153 -11.25 3.21 18.90
N ALA A 154 -11.28 1.89 18.73
CA ALA A 154 -11.16 0.91 19.79
C ALA A 154 -10.58 -0.41 19.28
N CYS A 155 -9.98 -1.20 20.17
CA CYS A 155 -9.64 -2.59 19.92
C CYS A 155 -9.78 -3.42 21.19
N TYR A 156 -9.85 -4.74 21.02
CA TYR A 156 -9.98 -5.72 22.07
C TYR A 156 -8.83 -6.71 21.97
N ILE A 157 -8.23 -7.04 23.11
CA ILE A 157 -7.28 -8.15 23.24
C ILE A 157 -8.03 -9.32 23.85
N PHE A 158 -8.02 -10.44 23.13
CA PHE A 158 -8.66 -11.70 23.50
C PHE A 158 -7.59 -12.72 23.87
N ASP A 159 -7.82 -13.50 24.93
CA ASP A 159 -6.97 -14.61 25.31
C ASP A 159 -7.73 -15.93 25.12
N GLY A 160 -7.28 -16.77 24.17
CA GLY A 160 -7.79 -18.14 23.96
C GLY A 160 -9.17 -18.30 23.30
N GLU A 161 -9.96 -17.25 23.10
CA GLU A 161 -11.33 -17.36 22.54
C GLU A 161 -11.37 -17.56 21.01
N ILE A 162 -10.34 -17.09 20.30
CA ILE A 162 -10.28 -17.15 18.83
C ILE A 162 -9.29 -18.25 18.42
N GLN A 163 -9.80 -19.47 18.22
CA GLN A 163 -9.04 -20.55 17.61
C GLN A 163 -9.06 -20.40 16.09
N LEU A 164 -7.94 -19.97 15.52
CA LEU A 164 -7.80 -19.79 14.08
C LEU A 164 -7.90 -21.13 13.36
N ASP A 165 -8.96 -21.29 12.57
CA ASP A 165 -9.06 -22.41 11.64
C ASP A 165 -8.35 -22.05 10.33
N TYR A 166 -7.07 -22.45 10.27
CA TYR A 166 -6.22 -22.27 9.09
C TYR A 166 -6.63 -23.13 7.88
N SER A 167 -7.65 -23.99 8.00
CA SER A 167 -8.19 -24.77 6.87
C SER A 167 -8.97 -23.90 5.88
N SER A 168 -9.47 -22.75 6.33
CA SER A 168 -10.16 -21.79 5.46
C SER A 168 -9.17 -21.16 4.48
N LYS A 169 -9.42 -21.34 3.17
CA LYS A 169 -8.60 -20.71 2.12
C LYS A 169 -8.70 -19.19 2.28
N ARG A 170 -7.57 -18.56 2.64
CA ARG A 170 -7.44 -17.10 2.70
C ARG A 170 -7.67 -16.53 1.31
N GLN A 171 -8.74 -15.76 1.13
CA GLN A 171 -8.94 -14.99 -0.08
C GLN A 171 -8.46 -13.56 0.21
N ARG A 172 -7.31 -13.17 -0.36
CA ARG A 172 -6.84 -11.78 -0.25
C ARG A 172 -7.59 -10.93 -1.28
N CYS A 173 -8.41 -10.01 -0.80
CA CYS A 173 -9.27 -9.15 -1.61
C CYS A 173 -8.59 -7.79 -1.89
N ASN A 174 -7.50 -7.80 -2.66
CA ASN A 174 -6.69 -6.60 -2.92
C ASN A 174 -6.74 -6.09 -4.37
N TRP A 175 -7.43 -6.78 -5.28
CA TRP A 175 -7.53 -6.39 -6.69
C TRP A 175 -8.96 -6.52 -7.21
N GLU A 176 -9.37 -5.54 -8.03
CA GLU A 176 -10.67 -5.50 -8.69
C GLU A 176 -10.51 -5.28 -10.20
N MET A 177 -11.42 -5.84 -10.99
CA MET A 177 -11.44 -5.59 -12.44
C MET A 177 -11.92 -4.17 -12.71
N LEU A 178 -11.26 -3.49 -13.64
CA LEU A 178 -11.79 -2.24 -14.17
C LEU A 178 -13.12 -2.48 -14.90
N PRO A 179 -14.03 -1.49 -14.90
CA PRO A 179 -15.21 -1.53 -15.75
C PRO A 179 -14.84 -1.80 -17.23
N PRO A 180 -15.66 -2.56 -17.97
CA PRO A 180 -15.32 -2.93 -19.34
C PRO A 180 -15.03 -1.71 -20.24
N GLY A 181 -13.87 -1.74 -20.91
CA GLY A 181 -13.43 -0.66 -21.81
C GLY A 181 -12.84 0.57 -21.11
N GLU A 182 -12.74 0.56 -19.78
CA GLU A 182 -12.13 1.66 -19.04
C GLU A 182 -10.62 1.47 -18.88
N MET A 183 -9.88 2.58 -18.99
CA MET A 183 -8.42 2.61 -18.87
C MET A 183 -8.02 3.26 -17.53
N PRO A 184 -6.97 2.79 -16.83
CA PRO A 184 -6.53 3.32 -15.54
C PRO A 184 -6.48 4.85 -15.45
N SER A 185 -5.90 5.51 -16.46
CA SER A 185 -5.73 6.96 -16.53
C SER A 185 -7.06 7.70 -16.58
N ARG A 186 -8.07 7.15 -17.26
CA ARG A 186 -9.42 7.70 -17.33
C ARG A 186 -10.21 7.41 -16.06
N HIS A 187 -10.08 6.18 -15.55
CA HIS A 187 -10.75 5.74 -14.33
C HIS A 187 -10.38 6.60 -13.13
N ILE A 188 -9.07 6.85 -12.93
CA ILE A 188 -8.59 7.67 -11.82
C ILE A 188 -9.02 9.14 -11.99
N LYS A 189 -8.96 9.71 -13.20
CA LYS A 189 -9.44 11.08 -13.48
C LYS A 189 -10.91 11.23 -13.10
N LYS A 190 -11.73 10.24 -13.45
CA LYS A 190 -13.16 10.22 -13.11
C LYS A 190 -13.37 10.16 -11.60
N GLN A 191 -12.73 9.22 -10.90
CA GLN A 191 -12.83 9.11 -9.44
C GLN A 191 -12.40 10.39 -8.72
N LEU A 192 -11.33 11.04 -9.17
CA LEU A 192 -10.85 12.30 -8.59
C LEU A 192 -11.82 13.45 -8.84
N GLY A 193 -12.37 13.53 -10.05
CA GLY A 193 -13.40 14.51 -10.39
C GLY A 193 -14.66 14.38 -9.54
N GLU A 194 -15.14 13.15 -9.32
CA GLU A 194 -16.28 12.86 -8.45
C GLU A 194 -16.03 13.25 -6.98
N ARG A 195 -14.78 13.18 -6.51
CA ARG A 195 -14.38 13.57 -5.14
C ARG A 195 -14.00 15.06 -5.02
N GLY A 196 -13.96 15.80 -6.13
CA GLY A 196 -13.47 17.18 -6.15
C GLY A 196 -11.97 17.32 -5.80
N GLU A 197 -11.20 16.24 -5.95
CA GLU A 197 -9.76 16.23 -5.70
C GLU A 197 -8.99 16.74 -6.93
N LYS A 198 -7.90 17.46 -6.68
CA LYS A 198 -7.03 17.94 -7.76
C LYS A 198 -6.16 16.79 -8.29
N THR A 199 -6.00 16.75 -9.60
CA THR A 199 -5.18 15.75 -10.31
C THR A 199 -3.68 15.99 -10.17
N ASP A 200 -3.24 17.15 -9.67
CA ASP A 200 -1.84 17.54 -9.51
C ASP A 200 -1.05 16.66 -8.52
N THR A 201 -1.76 16.01 -7.59
CA THR A 201 -1.19 15.04 -6.64
C THR A 201 -0.94 13.66 -7.26
N TYR A 202 -1.43 13.43 -8.48
CA TYR A 202 -1.29 12.19 -9.23
C TYR A 202 -0.53 12.44 -10.53
N ASP A 203 0.47 11.62 -10.80
CA ASP A 203 1.18 11.66 -12.07
C ASP A 203 0.51 10.69 -13.05
N ILE A 204 -0.62 11.13 -13.58
CA ILE A 204 -1.48 10.32 -14.45
C ILE A 204 -0.76 9.93 -15.75
N PHE A 205 0.23 10.73 -16.15
CA PHE A 205 1.09 10.44 -17.29
C PHE A 205 1.77 9.06 -17.17
N ARG A 206 2.08 8.59 -15.95
CA ARG A 206 2.69 7.27 -15.77
C ARG A 206 1.74 6.13 -16.14
N LEU A 207 0.45 6.26 -15.81
CA LEU A 207 -0.57 5.31 -16.26
C LEU A 207 -0.77 5.41 -17.77
N GLU A 208 -0.90 6.62 -18.31
CA GLU A 208 -1.01 6.85 -19.77
C GLU A 208 0.19 6.28 -20.54
N TYR A 209 1.38 6.27 -19.93
CA TYR A 209 2.57 5.68 -20.53
C TYR A 209 2.51 4.15 -20.54
N MET A 210 2.05 3.51 -19.46
CA MET A 210 1.85 2.05 -19.39
C MET A 210 0.77 1.57 -20.37
N GLU A 211 -0.28 2.36 -20.56
CA GLU A 211 -1.39 2.09 -21.48
C GLU A 211 -0.98 2.04 -22.96
N LYS A 212 0.20 2.57 -23.32
CA LYS A 212 0.78 2.46 -24.67
C LYS A 212 1.31 1.06 -24.99
N TYR A 213 1.39 0.18 -24.01
CA TYR A 213 1.87 -1.17 -24.17
C TYR A 213 0.71 -2.17 -24.20
N ASN A 214 0.89 -3.25 -24.95
CA ASN A 214 -0.14 -4.26 -25.14
C ASN A 214 -0.27 -5.17 -23.91
N SER A 215 -1.02 -4.71 -22.91
CA SER A 215 -1.40 -5.51 -21.74
C SER A 215 -2.64 -6.36 -22.04
N GLY A 216 -2.64 -7.62 -21.61
CA GLY A 216 -3.77 -8.53 -21.83
C GLY A 216 -4.89 -8.36 -20.79
N LYS A 217 -4.54 -7.89 -19.60
CA LYS A 217 -5.48 -7.65 -18.49
C LYS A 217 -4.95 -6.51 -17.63
N ILE A 218 -5.86 -5.69 -17.12
CA ILE A 218 -5.55 -4.63 -16.17
C ILE A 218 -6.50 -4.75 -14.97
N VAL A 219 -5.96 -4.68 -13.76
CA VAL A 219 -6.76 -4.67 -12.52
C VAL A 219 -6.33 -3.51 -11.63
N GLU A 220 -7.29 -2.94 -10.89
CA GLU A 220 -7.05 -1.89 -9.91
C GLU A 220 -6.82 -2.48 -8.53
N GLY A 221 -5.84 -1.96 -7.81
CA GLY A 221 -5.60 -2.29 -6.42
C GLY A 221 -6.66 -1.64 -5.54
N ILE A 222 -7.25 -2.42 -4.65
CA ILE A 222 -8.18 -1.95 -3.62
C ILE A 222 -7.50 -2.01 -2.24
N ASN A 223 -8.14 -1.38 -1.25
CA ASN A 223 -7.67 -1.39 0.14
C ASN A 223 -6.22 -0.87 0.30
N GLY A 224 -5.31 -1.68 0.85
CA GLY A 224 -3.90 -1.35 1.07
C GLY A 224 -3.10 -1.14 -0.22
N PHE A 225 -3.63 -1.60 -1.35
CA PHE A 225 -3.06 -1.41 -2.69
C PHE A 225 -3.76 -0.28 -3.47
N LYS A 226 -4.67 0.46 -2.82
CA LYS A 226 -5.39 1.57 -3.46
C LYS A 226 -4.43 2.54 -4.14
N GLY A 227 -4.72 2.79 -5.42
CA GLY A 227 -3.92 3.65 -6.30
C GLY A 227 -2.77 2.95 -7.02
N TYR A 228 -2.60 1.63 -6.88
CA TYR A 228 -1.83 0.81 -7.80
C TYR A 228 -2.73 0.20 -8.87
N TYR A 229 -2.20 0.00 -10.07
CA TYR A 229 -2.80 -0.75 -11.15
C TYR A 229 -1.82 -1.84 -11.57
N ALA A 230 -2.31 -3.08 -11.71
CA ALA A 230 -1.52 -4.18 -12.25
C ALA A 230 -1.79 -4.29 -13.75
N PHE A 231 -0.76 -4.09 -14.56
CA PHE A 231 -0.76 -4.34 -16.00
C PHE A 231 -0.15 -5.73 -16.25
N ILE A 232 -0.96 -6.67 -16.74
CA ILE A 232 -0.53 -8.03 -17.00
C ILE A 232 -0.12 -8.15 -18.46
N PHE A 233 1.18 -8.25 -18.71
CA PHE A 233 1.77 -8.45 -20.03
C PHE A 233 2.00 -9.94 -20.33
N SER A 234 2.56 -10.25 -21.50
CA SER A 234 2.84 -11.63 -21.92
C SER A 234 3.83 -12.36 -21.00
N LYS A 235 4.87 -11.65 -20.51
CA LYS A 235 6.00 -12.21 -19.74
C LYS A 235 6.14 -11.67 -18.30
N CYS A 236 5.44 -10.60 -17.96
CA CYS A 236 5.53 -10.00 -16.62
C CYS A 236 4.21 -9.35 -16.20
N CYS A 237 4.11 -9.06 -14.91
CA CYS A 237 3.08 -8.17 -14.36
C CYS A 237 3.77 -6.91 -13.80
N VAL A 238 3.23 -5.74 -14.13
CA VAL A 238 3.75 -4.44 -13.71
C VAL A 238 2.73 -3.79 -12.78
N LEU A 239 3.15 -3.50 -11.55
CA LEU A 239 2.38 -2.77 -10.57
C LEU A 239 2.82 -1.30 -10.62
N GLU A 240 1.97 -0.43 -11.17
CA GLU A 240 2.23 1.00 -11.31
C GLU A 240 1.25 1.81 -10.47
N SER A 241 1.71 2.87 -9.80
CA SER A 241 0.84 3.73 -9.00
C SER A 241 0.97 5.19 -9.37
N ALA A 242 -0.11 5.85 -9.78
CA ALA A 242 -0.10 7.29 -10.07
C ALA A 242 0.17 8.19 -8.85
N ILE A 243 0.09 7.65 -7.62
CA ILE A 243 0.30 8.41 -6.38
C ILE A 243 1.79 8.73 -6.20
N TYR A 244 2.10 9.99 -5.90
CA TYR A 244 3.48 10.43 -5.61
C TYR A 244 4.10 9.70 -4.41
N GLY A 245 5.41 9.39 -4.49
CA GLY A 245 6.16 8.70 -3.43
C GLY A 245 6.10 7.17 -3.50
N ASN A 246 5.50 6.61 -4.55
CA ASN A 246 5.53 5.18 -4.84
C ASN A 246 6.62 4.82 -5.87
N ALA A 247 6.66 3.56 -6.29
CA ALA A 247 7.57 3.06 -7.32
C ALA A 247 6.83 2.09 -8.24
N THR A 248 7.38 1.85 -9.43
CA THR A 248 6.93 0.79 -10.33
C THR A 248 7.57 -0.53 -9.92
N TYR A 249 6.77 -1.58 -9.76
CA TYR A 249 7.27 -2.93 -9.48
C TYR A 249 7.00 -3.83 -10.67
N ILE A 250 7.98 -4.66 -11.02
CA ILE A 250 7.88 -5.65 -12.08
C ILE A 250 8.09 -7.01 -11.43
N ILE A 251 7.09 -7.88 -11.57
CA ILE A 251 7.08 -9.23 -11.02
C ILE A 251 6.82 -10.25 -12.16
N PRO A 252 7.17 -11.53 -11.96
CA PRO A 252 6.82 -12.59 -12.89
C PRO A 252 5.32 -12.60 -13.15
N LYS A 253 4.93 -12.92 -14.39
CA LYS A 253 3.53 -13.13 -14.72
C LYS A 253 3.02 -14.39 -14.03
N GLU A 254 3.86 -15.42 -14.00
CA GLU A 254 3.59 -16.66 -13.28
C GLU A 254 3.40 -16.31 -11.80
N ASN A 255 2.23 -16.62 -11.26
CA ASN A 255 1.84 -16.29 -9.89
C ASN A 255 1.67 -14.79 -9.60
N TRP A 256 1.46 -13.94 -10.61
CA TRP A 256 1.21 -12.51 -10.37
C TRP A 256 0.06 -12.28 -9.39
N GLU A 257 -0.98 -13.11 -9.40
CA GLU A 257 -2.11 -13.02 -8.47
C GLU A 257 -1.64 -13.22 -7.03
N ILE A 258 -0.75 -14.19 -6.80
CA ILE A 258 -0.19 -14.48 -5.48
C ILE A 258 0.82 -13.40 -5.07
N LEU A 259 1.74 -13.04 -5.98
CA LEU A 259 2.81 -12.08 -5.72
C LEU A 259 2.28 -10.65 -5.57
N SER A 260 1.30 -10.23 -6.36
CA SER A 260 0.68 -8.90 -6.25
C SER A 260 -0.15 -8.73 -4.97
N GLN A 261 -0.52 -9.85 -4.33
CA GLN A 261 -1.16 -9.85 -3.03
C GLN A 261 -0.15 -9.85 -1.87
N LYS A 262 1.16 -9.98 -2.14
CA LYS A 262 2.19 -9.90 -1.11
C LYS A 262 2.46 -8.46 -0.71
N THR A 263 2.79 -8.26 0.55
CA THR A 263 3.24 -6.96 1.04
C THR A 263 4.53 -6.56 0.32
N LYS A 264 4.84 -5.26 0.23
CA LYS A 264 6.10 -4.81 -0.40
C LYS A 264 7.31 -5.50 0.24
N LYS A 265 7.27 -5.73 1.56
CA LYS A 265 8.31 -6.41 2.32
C LYS A 265 8.47 -7.87 1.88
N GLU A 266 7.38 -8.64 1.86
CA GLU A 266 7.38 -10.04 1.39
C GLU A 266 7.94 -10.18 -0.04
N LEU A 267 7.61 -9.25 -0.94
CA LEU A 267 8.12 -9.23 -2.30
C LEU A 267 9.65 -9.08 -2.38
N PHE A 268 10.23 -8.25 -1.51
CA PHE A 268 11.68 -8.04 -1.45
C PHE A 268 12.39 -9.19 -0.74
N ASP A 269 11.85 -9.67 0.38
CA ASP A 269 12.46 -10.74 1.18
C ASP A 269 12.59 -12.05 0.38
N GLU A 270 11.64 -12.33 -0.52
CA GLU A 270 11.67 -13.52 -1.37
C GLU A 270 12.46 -13.36 -2.67
N ASN A 271 13.04 -12.17 -2.90
CA ASN A 271 13.79 -11.82 -4.12
C ASN A 271 13.04 -12.14 -5.43
N LYS A 272 11.71 -11.96 -5.43
CA LYS A 272 10.82 -12.26 -6.57
C LYS A 272 10.61 -11.06 -7.50
N VAL A 273 11.06 -9.88 -7.11
CA VAL A 273 10.92 -8.66 -7.90
C VAL A 273 11.93 -8.65 -9.05
N ILE A 274 11.45 -8.69 -10.29
CA ILE A 274 12.27 -8.58 -11.51
C ILE A 274 12.89 -7.17 -11.64
N GLY A 275 12.19 -6.16 -11.15
CA GLY A 275 12.70 -4.79 -11.07
C GLY A 275 11.82 -3.88 -10.24
N LYS A 276 12.47 -2.97 -9.51
CA LYS A 276 11.84 -1.82 -8.86
C LYS A 276 12.37 -0.56 -9.53
N ILE A 277 11.48 0.29 -10.05
CA ILE A 277 11.85 1.53 -10.75
C ILE A 277 11.26 2.70 -9.97
N ASP A 278 12.14 3.51 -9.38
CA ASP A 278 11.74 4.71 -8.66
C ASP A 278 11.24 5.80 -9.63
N HIS A 279 10.23 6.56 -9.20
CA HIS A 279 9.62 7.66 -9.97
C HIS A 279 10.53 8.89 -10.01
N THR A 280 11.62 8.79 -10.78
CA THR A 280 12.59 9.86 -11.03
C THR A 280 12.43 10.45 -12.44
N ALA A 281 13.18 11.50 -12.78
CA ALA A 281 13.20 12.05 -14.15
C ALA A 281 13.58 11.00 -15.23
N LYS A 282 14.33 9.95 -14.85
CA LYS A 282 14.72 8.86 -15.75
C LYS A 282 13.70 7.71 -15.80
N TRP A 283 12.60 7.82 -15.07
CA TRP A 283 11.61 6.75 -14.94
C TRP A 283 11.15 6.19 -16.29
N LYS A 284 10.75 7.06 -17.22
CA LYS A 284 10.27 6.67 -18.55
C LYS A 284 11.31 5.87 -19.33
N GLN A 285 12.58 6.29 -19.26
CA GLN A 285 13.69 5.60 -19.89
C GLN A 285 13.91 4.23 -19.25
N ASN A 286 13.99 4.17 -17.92
CA ASN A 286 14.19 2.93 -17.18
C ASN A 286 13.08 1.90 -17.45
N VAL A 287 11.82 2.33 -17.53
CA VAL A 287 10.68 1.47 -17.90
C VAL A 287 10.85 0.95 -19.32
N SER A 288 11.12 1.84 -20.29
CA SER A 288 11.32 1.47 -21.70
C SER A 288 12.44 0.44 -21.88
N ASP A 289 13.58 0.66 -21.23
CA ASP A 289 14.73 -0.24 -21.30
C ASP A 289 14.40 -1.61 -20.71
N LYS A 290 13.72 -1.64 -19.55
CA LYS A 290 13.30 -2.89 -18.91
C LYS A 290 12.24 -3.63 -19.73
N PHE A 291 11.31 -2.91 -20.35
CA PHE A 291 10.28 -3.48 -21.22
C PHE A 291 10.88 -4.09 -22.48
N ARG A 292 11.91 -3.46 -23.06
CA ARG A 292 12.66 -4.04 -24.17
C ARG A 292 13.34 -5.35 -23.78
N MET A 293 13.97 -5.40 -22.60
CA MET A 293 14.59 -6.64 -22.09
C MET A 293 13.57 -7.76 -21.84
N LEU A 294 12.34 -7.41 -21.47
CA LEU A 294 11.25 -8.34 -21.18
C LEU A 294 10.34 -8.60 -22.40
N GLU A 295 10.70 -8.07 -23.58
CA GLU A 295 9.94 -8.18 -24.83
C GLU A 295 8.47 -7.74 -24.71
N VAL A 296 8.22 -6.70 -23.91
CA VAL A 296 6.90 -6.05 -23.83
C VAL A 296 6.73 -5.16 -25.06
N VAL A 297 5.67 -5.42 -25.84
CA VAL A 297 5.39 -4.73 -27.11
C VAL A 297 4.37 -3.61 -26.93
N LEU A 298 4.49 -2.57 -27.76
CA LEU A 298 3.52 -1.49 -27.85
C LEU A 298 2.16 -2.02 -28.33
N SER A 299 1.07 -1.37 -27.88
CA SER A 299 -0.24 -1.58 -28.48
C SER A 299 -0.22 -1.08 -29.93
N LYS A 300 -0.87 -1.83 -30.82
CA LYS A 300 -1.05 -1.43 -32.22
C LYS A 300 -2.10 -0.33 -32.32
#